data_AF-A0A3D8Y840-F1
#
_entry.id   AF-A0A3D8Y840-F1
#
_cell.length_a   1.000
_cell.length_b   1.000
_cell.length_c   1.000
_cell.angle_alpha   90.00
_cell.angle_beta   90.00
_cell.angle_gamma   90.00
#
_symmetry.space_group_name_H-M   'P 1'
#
loop_
_entity.id
_entity.type
_entity.pdbx_description
1 polymer ?
#
loop_
_entity_poly.entity_id
_entity_poly.type
_entity_poly.pdbx_seq_one_letter_code
_entity_poly.pdbx_strand_id
1 'polypeptide(L)' 'MTTLTINTEDKEVLKAVKALLKGFKVSYEEKTEDPYNSEFIAKIEKSRQDVRDGNTVKVDLDDIWK' A
#
# COMPACT_ATOMS: atom_id res chain seq x y z
N MET A 1 -24.63 1.74 12.45
CA MET A 1 -23.27 2.31 12.52
C MET A 1 -23.15 3.33 11.41
N THR A 2 -22.63 4.52 11.72
CA THR A 2 -22.48 5.59 10.73
C THR A 2 -20.99 5.77 10.46
N THR A 3 -20.59 5.71 9.20
CA THR A 3 -19.19 5.83 8.76
C THR A 3 -18.95 7.21 8.19
N LEU A 4 -17.87 7.87 8.63
CA LEU A 4 -17.40 9.14 8.09
C LEU A 4 -16.05 8.92 7.41
N THR A 5 -15.97 9.20 6.11
CA THR A 5 -14.73 9.09 5.32
C THR A 5 -14.29 10.49 4.89
N ILE A 6 -13.01 10.82 5.11
CA ILE A 6 -12.45 12.13 4.77
C ILE A 6 -11.31 11.89 3.77
N ASN A 7 -11.51 12.28 2.51
CA ASN A 7 -10.51 12.19 1.45
C ASN A 7 -9.87 13.56 1.26
N THR A 8 -8.58 13.69 1.57
CA THR A 8 -7.82 14.92 1.37
C THR A 8 -6.34 14.62 1.14
N GLU A 9 -5.71 15.39 0.25
CA GLU A 9 -4.27 15.34 -0.01
C GLU A 9 -3.51 16.33 0.89
N ASP A 10 -4.24 17.20 1.59
CA ASP A 10 -3.68 18.24 2.45
C ASP A 10 -3.32 17.69 3.85
N LYS A 11 -2.02 17.70 4.15
CA LYS A 11 -1.45 17.21 5.41
C LYS A 11 -1.84 18.08 6.61
N GLU A 12 -2.07 19.39 6.42
CA GLU A 12 -2.48 20.30 7.50
C GLU A 12 -3.92 20.01 7.91
N VAL A 13 -4.80 19.77 6.93
CA VAL A 13 -6.20 19.37 7.17
C VAL A 13 -6.26 18.05 7.94
N LEU A 14 -5.49 17.04 7.55
CA LEU A 14 -5.42 15.76 8.30
C LEU A 14 -4.98 15.97 9.74
N LYS A 15 -3.96 16.81 9.96
CA LYS A 15 -3.45 17.09 11.31
C LYS A 15 -4.50 17.77 12.20
N ALA A 16 -5.25 18.72 11.65
CA ALA A 16 -6.34 19.40 12.37
C ALA A 16 -7.46 18.43 12.75
N VAL A 17 -7.90 17.57 11.82
CA VAL A 17 -8.94 16.56 12.06
C VAL A 17 -8.49 15.54 13.13
N LYS A 18 -7.25 15.04 13.04
CA LYS A 18 -6.70 14.12 14.04
C LYS A 18 -6.65 14.73 15.44
N ALA A 19 -6.26 16.01 15.54
CA ALA A 19 -6.22 16.73 16.80
C ALA A 19 -7.61 16.89 17.41
N LEU A 20 -8.61 17.21 16.58
CA LEU A 20 -10.00 17.32 16.99
C LEU A 20 -10.54 15.98 17.53
N LEU A 21 -10.37 14.89 16.76
CA LEU A 21 -10.81 13.55 17.18
C LEU A 21 -10.16 13.10 18.49
N LYS A 22 -8.86 13.39 18.66
CA LYS A 22 -8.13 13.12 19.90
C LYS A 22 -8.69 13.91 21.09
N GLY A 23 -9.06 15.17 20.89
CA GLY A 23 -9.69 16.01 21.92
C GLY A 23 -11.01 15.44 22.43
N PHE A 24 -11.80 14.82 21.53
CA PHE A 24 -13.05 14.14 21.87
C PHE A 24 -12.88 12.69 22.31
N LYS A 25 -11.64 12.18 22.43
CA LYS A 25 -11.33 10.78 22.76
C LYS A 25 -11.99 9.78 21.80
N VAL A 26 -12.17 10.17 20.54
CA VAL A 26 -12.73 9.30 19.49
C VAL A 26 -11.62 8.43 18.92
N SER A 27 -11.85 7.12 18.89
CA SER A 27 -10.99 6.16 18.19
C SER A 27 -11.23 6.26 16.68
N TYR A 28 -10.16 6.26 15.90
CA TYR A 28 -10.23 6.31 14.43
C TYR A 28 -9.22 5.34 13.81
N GLU A 29 -9.51 4.89 12.60
CA GLU A 29 -8.64 4.04 11.79
C GLU A 29 -8.16 4.83 10.58
N GLU A 30 -6.86 4.80 10.31
CA GLU A 30 -6.29 5.33 9.09
C GLU A 30 -6.18 4.19 8.08
N LYS A 31 -6.98 4.29 7.01
CA LYS A 31 -6.81 3.42 5.85
C LYS A 31 -5.95 4.17 4.86
N THR A 32 -4.66 3.85 4.84
CA THR A 32 -3.83 4.14 3.67
C THR A 32 -4.27 3.14 2.61
N GLU A 33 -4.97 3.60 1.58
CA GLU A 33 -5.16 2.78 0.38
C GLU A 33 -3.81 2.73 -0.35
N ASP A 34 -2.89 1.90 0.14
CA ASP A 34 -1.79 1.47 -0.69
C ASP A 34 -2.42 0.67 -1.85
N PRO A 35 -2.15 1.04 -3.12
CA PRO A 35 -2.77 0.39 -4.27
C PRO A 35 -2.38 -1.10 -4.37
N TYR A 36 -1.39 -1.53 -3.58
CA TYR A 36 -0.88 -2.88 -3.53
C TYR A 36 -0.80 -3.38 -2.10
N ASN A 37 -1.19 -4.64 -1.89
CA ASN A 37 -1.02 -5.28 -0.58
C ASN A 37 0.48 -5.46 -0.24
N SER A 38 0.80 -5.52 1.05
CA SER A 38 2.19 -5.61 1.50
C SER A 38 2.90 -6.90 1.05
N GLU A 39 2.16 -8.00 0.90
CA GLU A 39 2.69 -9.26 0.37
C GLU A 39 3.14 -9.15 -1.09
N PHE A 40 2.40 -8.39 -1.91
CA PHE A 40 2.75 -8.11 -3.30
C PHE A 40 4.02 -7.28 -3.36
N ILE A 41 4.14 -6.23 -2.52
CA ILE A 41 5.35 -5.41 -2.44
C ILE A 41 6.56 -6.29 -2.07
N ALA A 42 6.44 -7.12 -1.03
CA ALA A 42 7.50 -8.03 -0.61
C ALA A 42 7.91 -9.03 -1.71
N LYS A 43 6.92 -9.56 -2.46
CA LYS A 43 7.18 -10.44 -3.61
C LYS A 43 7.98 -9.73 -4.70
N ILE A 44 7.62 -8.49 -5.06
CA ILE A 44 8.33 -7.72 -6.09
C ILE A 44 9.75 -7.39 -5.65
N GLU A 45 9.96 -7.02 -4.38
CA GLU A 45 11.30 -6.76 -3.85
C GLU A 45 12.18 -8.02 -3.91
N LYS A 46 11.63 -9.17 -3.51
CA LYS A 46 12.32 -10.46 -3.65
C LYS A 46 12.67 -10.75 -5.11
N SER A 47 11.73 -10.59 -6.05
CA SER A 47 12.00 -10.81 -7.47
C SER A 47 13.10 -9.88 -8.01
N ARG A 48 13.16 -8.62 -7.55
CA ARG A 48 14.25 -7.70 -7.93
C ARG A 48 15.60 -8.17 -7.39
N GLN A 49 15.62 -8.73 -6.18
CA GLN A 49 16.82 -9.30 -5.59
C GLN A 49 17.26 -10.56 -6.34
N ASP A 50 16.34 -11.47 -6.65
CA ASP A 50 16.60 -12.67 -7.45
C ASP A 50 17.20 -12.32 -8.82
N VAL A 51 16.74 -11.24 -9.46
CA VAL A 51 17.34 -10.72 -10.71
C VAL A 51 18.79 -10.25 -10.50
N ARG A 52 19.07 -9.53 -9.42
CA ARG A 52 20.44 -9.05 -9.11
C ARG A 52 21.38 -10.21 -8.81
N ASP A 53 20.88 -11.24 -8.13
CA ASP A 53 21.64 -12.42 -7.73
C ASP A 53 21.77 -13.45 -8.88
N GLY A 54 21.13 -13.20 -10.03
CA GLY A 54 21.16 -14.08 -11.19
C GLY A 54 20.24 -15.31 -11.07
N ASN A 55 19.37 -15.35 -10.05
CA ASN A 55 18.36 -16.38 -9.82
C ASN A 55 17.16 -16.20 -10.77
N THR A 56 17.44 -16.17 -12.08
CA THR A 56 16.43 -15.97 -13.12
C THR A 56 16.42 -17.15 -14.08
N VAL A 57 15.28 -17.39 -14.70
CA VAL A 57 15.13 -18.37 -15.77
C VAL A 57 14.86 -17.63 -17.07
N LYS A 58 15.53 -18.05 -18.14
CA LYS A 58 15.20 -17.59 -19.49
C LYS A 58 14.02 -18.40 -19.99
N VAL A 59 13.01 -17.73 -20.51
CA VAL A 59 11.81 -18.34 -21.09
C VAL A 59 11.71 -17.84 -22.53
N ASP A 60 11.52 -18.75 -23.48
CA ASP A 60 11.31 -18.40 -24.88
C ASP A 60 9.83 -18.05 -25.11
N LEU A 61 9.54 -17.22 -26.12
CA LEU A 61 8.19 -16.71 -26.36
C LEU A 61 7.19 -17.84 -26.66
N ASP A 62 7.65 -18.88 -27.34
CA ASP A 62 6.86 -20.08 -27.66
C ASP A 62 6.46 -20.88 -26.42
N ASP A 63 7.12 -20.71 -25.27
CA ASP A 63 6.75 -21.35 -24.00
C ASP A 63 5.69 -20.58 -23.22
N ILE A 64 5.48 -19.30 -23.55
CA ILE A 64 4.53 -18.41 -22.85
C ILE A 64 3.11 -18.53 -23.44
N TRP A 65 3.00 -18.76 -24.75
CA TRP A 65 1.73 -18.71 -25.50
C TRP A 65 1.20 -20.09 -25.95
N LYS A 66 1.50 -21.15 -25.20
CA LYS A 66 1.00 -22.52 -25.46
C LYS A 66 -0.49 -22.67 -25.12
#